data_AF-A0A7S7M837-F1
#
_entry.id   AF-A0A7S7M837-F1
#
_cell.length_a   1.000
_cell.length_b   1.000
_cell.length_c   1.000
_cell.angle_alpha   90.00
_cell.angle_beta   90.00
_cell.angle_gamma   90.00
#
_symmetry.space_group_name_H-M   'P 1'
#
loop_
_entity.id
_entity.type
_entity.pdbx_description
1 polymer ?
#
loop_
_entity_poly.entity_id
_entity_poly.type
_entity_poly.pdbx_seq_one_letter_code
_entity_poly.pdbx_strand_id
1 'polypeptide(L)'
;MSPFLLIPLAFVALVVWNNLEREHAYRRVHRLFAQGRPDEVLDYLDRWWVRLCFPTYNLTLLRLNAKLQKGDRKAAGTLMGDLLRSKCTKKQRADLLPRAFDFYLQNGKYKQAQVILDEITSTSTNPRFVAECQLTYDITAKADTSHIAEMEERAAHAEASERMRLLHLLAIQYENAHNPEMVERCHERMSALVEKSL
;
A
#
# COMPACT_ATOMS: atom_id res chain seq x y z
N MET A 1 51.03 -13.75 13.97
CA MET A 1 49.92 -12.78 14.01
C MET A 1 49.27 -12.93 15.38
N SER A 2 49.22 -11.88 16.20
CA SER A 2 48.69 -12.00 17.57
C SER A 2 47.20 -12.38 17.54
N PRO A 3 46.74 -13.35 18.34
CA PRO A 3 45.33 -13.79 18.35
C PRO A 3 44.36 -12.63 18.68
N PHE A 4 44.86 -11.57 19.32
CA PHE A 4 44.13 -10.33 19.60
C PHE A 4 43.73 -9.52 18.35
N LEU A 5 44.41 -9.68 17.20
CA LEU A 5 44.04 -9.03 15.94
C LEU A 5 43.10 -9.88 15.07
N LEU A 6 43.02 -11.19 15.32
CA LEU A 6 42.14 -12.10 14.59
C LEU A 6 40.67 -11.93 14.98
N ILE A 7 40.39 -11.68 16.27
CA ILE A 7 39.04 -11.48 16.79
C ILE A 7 38.34 -10.25 16.16
N PRO A 8 38.93 -9.04 16.15
CA PRO A 8 38.29 -7.89 15.51
C PRO A 8 38.19 -8.05 13.99
N LEU A 9 39.16 -8.70 13.34
CA LEU A 9 39.09 -8.99 11.89
C LEU A 9 37.95 -9.96 11.55
N ALA A 10 37.77 -11.01 12.34
CA ALA A 10 36.66 -11.95 12.20
C ALA A 10 35.31 -11.28 12.46
N PHE A 11 35.23 -10.37 13.44
CA PHE A 11 34.02 -9.59 13.70
C PHE A 11 33.67 -8.66 12.52
N VAL A 12 34.66 -7.94 11.97
CA VAL A 12 34.46 -7.12 10.77
C VAL A 12 34.02 -7.97 9.58
N ALA A 13 34.65 -9.13 9.34
CA ALA A 13 34.27 -10.05 8.28
C ALA A 13 32.82 -10.56 8.45
N LEU A 14 32.41 -10.90 9.67
CA LEU A 14 31.04 -11.31 9.99
C LEU A 14 30.03 -10.17 9.72
N VAL A 15 30.35 -8.93 10.12
CA VAL A 15 29.50 -7.77 9.86
C VAL A 15 29.37 -7.49 8.37
N VAL A 16 30.48 -7.52 7.63
CA VAL A 16 30.50 -7.34 6.17
C VAL A 16 29.69 -8.44 5.48
N TRP A 17 29.91 -9.71 5.85
CA TRP A 17 29.15 -10.84 5.33
C TRP A 17 27.65 -10.68 5.55
N ASN A 18 27.24 -10.33 6.77
CA ASN A 18 25.84 -10.12 7.11
C ASN A 18 25.21 -8.97 6.29
N ASN A 19 25.94 -7.88 6.05
CA ASN A 19 25.43 -6.78 5.22
C ASN A 19 25.27 -7.17 3.75
N LEU A 20 26.24 -7.91 3.17
CA LEU A 20 26.15 -8.42 1.81
C LEU A 20 25.00 -9.41 1.63
N GLU A 21 24.83 -10.36 2.57
CA GLU A 21 23.72 -11.31 2.58
C GLU A 21 22.37 -10.63 2.69
N ARG A 22 22.26 -9.58 3.53
CA ARG A 22 21.05 -8.77 3.60
C ARG A 22 20.73 -8.16 2.25
N GLU A 23 21.67 -7.46 1.62
CA GLU A 23 21.45 -6.86 0.29
C GLU A 23 21.08 -7.90 -0.78
N HIS A 24 21.72 -9.08 -0.74
CA HIS A 24 21.40 -10.19 -1.62
C HIS A 24 19.97 -10.67 -1.41
N ALA A 25 19.56 -10.83 -0.15
CA ALA A 25 18.21 -11.25 0.20
C ALA A 25 17.16 -10.21 -0.19
N TYR A 26 17.42 -8.92 0.03
CA TYR A 26 16.55 -7.82 -0.45
C TYR A 26 16.41 -7.88 -1.98
N ARG A 27 17.54 -7.92 -2.71
CA ARG A 27 17.53 -7.98 -4.18
C ARG A 27 16.79 -9.22 -4.70
N ARG A 28 16.92 -10.36 -4.04
CA ARG A 28 16.22 -11.59 -4.42
C ARG A 28 14.71 -11.46 -4.24
N VAL A 29 14.26 -10.94 -3.09
CA VAL A 29 12.83 -10.71 -2.82
C VAL A 29 12.24 -9.73 -3.84
N HIS A 30 12.91 -8.60 -4.09
CA HIS A 30 12.43 -7.63 -5.09
C HIS A 30 12.37 -8.23 -6.50
N ARG A 31 13.34 -9.07 -6.88
CA ARG A 31 13.32 -9.77 -8.16
C ARG A 31 12.14 -10.73 -8.27
N LEU A 32 11.84 -11.49 -7.21
CA LEU A 32 10.69 -12.41 -7.20
C LEU A 32 9.36 -11.67 -7.29
N PHE A 33 9.23 -10.52 -6.61
CA PHE A 33 8.07 -9.63 -6.76
C PHE A 33 7.91 -9.12 -8.18
N ALA A 34 8.99 -8.65 -8.81
CA ALA A 34 8.99 -8.16 -10.18
C ALA A 34 8.63 -9.26 -11.20
N GLN A 35 8.94 -10.52 -10.89
CA GLN A 35 8.56 -11.68 -11.71
C GLN A 35 7.12 -12.17 -11.46
N GLY A 36 6.38 -11.57 -10.51
CA GLY A 36 5.02 -12.00 -10.20
C GLY A 36 4.95 -13.38 -9.55
N ARG A 37 5.95 -13.76 -8.74
CA ARG A 37 6.06 -15.10 -8.12
C ARG A 37 5.83 -15.02 -6.59
N PRO A 38 4.60 -14.71 -6.13
CA PRO A 38 4.33 -14.44 -4.72
C PRO A 38 4.53 -15.65 -3.81
N ASP A 39 4.28 -16.87 -4.29
CA ASP A 39 4.49 -18.09 -3.50
C ASP A 39 5.97 -18.32 -3.20
N GLU A 40 6.85 -18.08 -4.19
CA GLU A 40 8.29 -18.17 -3.98
C GLU A 40 8.84 -17.06 -3.09
N VAL A 41 8.20 -15.89 -3.06
CA VAL A 41 8.51 -14.88 -2.06
C VAL A 41 8.21 -15.43 -0.67
N LEU A 42 7.03 -16.00 -0.45
CA LEU A 42 6.64 -16.54 0.86
C LEU A 42 7.59 -17.65 1.31
N ASP A 43 7.85 -18.63 0.44
CA ASP A 43 8.82 -19.71 0.70
C ASP A 43 10.21 -19.15 1.00
N TYR A 44 10.62 -18.07 0.31
CA TYR A 44 11.89 -17.44 0.57
C TYR A 44 11.91 -16.69 1.92
N LEU A 45 10.80 -16.09 2.35
CA LEU A 45 10.73 -15.36 3.63
C LEU A 45 10.67 -16.28 4.85
N ASP A 46 10.26 -17.54 4.69
CA ASP A 46 10.16 -18.51 5.79
C ASP A 46 11.51 -19.16 6.17
N ARG A 47 12.51 -18.96 5.31
CA ARG A 47 13.90 -19.35 5.48
C ARG A 47 14.53 -18.70 6.73
N TRP A 48 15.12 -19.52 7.61
CA TRP A 48 15.60 -19.07 8.93
C TRP A 48 16.61 -17.90 8.88
N TRP A 49 17.49 -17.87 7.88
CA TRP A 49 18.52 -16.84 7.68
C TRP A 49 17.90 -15.56 7.14
N VAL A 50 16.88 -15.65 6.29
CA VAL A 50 16.10 -14.50 5.83
C VAL A 50 15.36 -13.88 7.02
N ARG A 51 14.79 -14.69 7.92
CA ARG A 51 14.20 -14.19 9.17
C ARG A 51 15.20 -13.48 10.07
N LEU A 52 16.49 -13.81 10.00
CA LEU A 52 17.56 -13.12 10.74
C LEU A 52 17.97 -11.81 10.05
N CYS A 53 17.96 -11.77 8.71
CA CYS A 53 18.37 -10.62 7.91
C CYS A 53 17.38 -9.44 7.93
N PHE A 54 16.08 -9.71 8.16
CA PHE A 54 15.01 -8.72 8.08
C PHE A 54 14.40 -8.43 9.46
N PRO A 55 14.16 -7.15 9.81
CA PRO A 55 13.33 -6.81 10.95
C PRO A 55 11.92 -7.39 10.82
N THR A 56 11.31 -7.79 11.92
CA THR A 56 9.98 -8.41 11.94
C THR A 56 8.93 -7.58 11.20
N TYR A 57 8.90 -6.26 11.37
CA TYR A 57 7.98 -5.38 10.66
C TYR A 57 8.14 -5.49 9.14
N ASN A 58 9.37 -5.40 8.63
CA ASN A 58 9.66 -5.48 7.20
C ASN A 58 9.25 -6.85 6.65
N LEU A 59 9.52 -7.91 7.41
CA LEU A 59 9.19 -9.26 6.99
C LEU A 59 7.67 -9.47 6.91
N THR A 60 6.91 -8.96 7.89
CA THR A 60 5.43 -8.97 7.84
C THR A 60 4.89 -8.12 6.68
N LEU A 61 5.50 -6.96 6.40
CA LEU A 61 5.13 -6.11 5.26
C LEU A 61 5.37 -6.81 3.91
N LEU A 62 6.50 -7.52 3.76
CA LEU A 62 6.78 -8.30 2.55
C LEU A 62 5.79 -9.47 2.40
N ARG A 63 5.44 -10.16 3.48
CA ARG A 63 4.39 -11.19 3.45
C ARG A 63 3.03 -10.61 3.06
N LEU A 64 2.67 -9.44 3.60
CA LEU A 64 1.44 -8.74 3.23
C LEU A 64 1.43 -8.47 1.72
N ASN A 65 2.50 -7.90 1.18
CA ASN A 65 2.61 -7.60 -0.25
C ASN A 65 2.49 -8.86 -1.11
N ALA A 66 3.11 -9.97 -0.71
CA ALA A 66 3.01 -11.25 -1.42
C ALA A 66 1.56 -11.80 -1.40
N LYS A 67 0.87 -11.71 -0.26
CA LYS A 67 -0.54 -12.11 -0.15
C LYS A 67 -1.47 -11.22 -0.98
N LEU A 68 -1.23 -9.91 -1.00
CA LEU A 68 -1.96 -8.97 -1.86
C LEU A 68 -1.75 -9.29 -3.35
N GLN A 69 -0.51 -9.55 -3.77
CA GLN A 69 -0.20 -9.93 -5.16
C GLN A 69 -0.85 -11.26 -5.57
N LYS A 70 -1.01 -12.20 -4.62
CA LYS A 70 -1.74 -13.47 -4.84
C LYS A 70 -3.27 -13.29 -4.86
N GLY A 71 -3.79 -12.15 -4.45
CA GLY A 71 -5.23 -11.94 -4.27
C GLY A 71 -5.82 -12.59 -3.01
N ASP A 72 -4.98 -13.08 -2.10
CA ASP A 72 -5.41 -13.68 -0.82
C ASP A 72 -5.76 -12.57 0.19
N ARG A 73 -6.93 -11.95 -0.02
CA ARG A 73 -7.42 -10.82 0.78
C ARG A 73 -7.63 -11.18 2.24
N LYS A 74 -7.99 -12.44 2.53
CA LYS A 74 -8.20 -12.91 3.92
C LYS A 74 -6.89 -12.91 4.68
N ALA A 75 -5.85 -13.56 4.16
CA ALA A 75 -4.54 -13.59 4.81
C ALA A 75 -3.90 -12.20 4.86
N ALA A 76 -4.05 -11.40 3.79
CA ALA A 76 -3.60 -10.01 3.77
C ALA A 76 -4.26 -9.18 4.89
N GLY A 77 -5.56 -9.39 5.14
CA GLY A 77 -6.27 -8.71 6.21
C GLY A 77 -5.74 -9.04 7.61
N THR A 78 -5.38 -10.30 7.86
CA THR A 78 -4.74 -10.70 9.13
C THR A 78 -3.39 -10.01 9.30
N LEU A 79 -2.54 -10.05 8.27
CA LEU A 79 -1.21 -9.42 8.29
C LEU A 79 -1.28 -7.90 8.43
N MET A 80 -2.25 -7.25 7.79
CA MET A 80 -2.51 -5.82 7.95
C MET A 80 -2.86 -5.49 9.40
N GLY A 81 -3.75 -6.28 10.02
CA GLY A 81 -4.08 -6.14 11.44
C GLY A 81 -2.86 -6.32 12.36
N ASP A 82 -2.00 -7.28 12.05
CA ASP A 82 -0.76 -7.51 12.81
C ASP A 82 0.22 -6.33 12.68
N LEU A 83 0.40 -5.80 11.47
CA LEU A 83 1.20 -4.59 11.25
C LEU A 83 0.65 -3.40 12.03
N LEU A 84 -0.68 -3.22 12.03
CA LEU A 84 -1.33 -2.12 12.75
C LEU A 84 -1.19 -2.23 14.28
N ARG A 85 -1.05 -3.44 14.82
CA ARG A 85 -0.78 -3.68 16.26
C ARG A 85 0.70 -3.67 16.61
N SER A 86 1.57 -3.81 15.62
CA SER A 86 3.02 -3.91 15.84
C SER A 86 3.63 -2.57 16.25
N LYS A 87 4.74 -2.62 16.98
CA LYS A 87 5.54 -1.42 17.29
C LYS A 87 6.13 -0.88 15.98
N CYS A 88 5.66 0.30 15.58
CA CYS A 88 6.11 1.00 14.37
C CYS A 88 6.78 2.31 14.74
N THR A 89 7.76 2.75 13.94
CA THR A 89 8.22 4.14 14.00
C THR A 89 7.15 5.09 13.45
N LYS A 90 7.22 6.39 13.76
CA LYS A 90 6.29 7.39 13.20
C LYS A 90 6.26 7.36 11.66
N LYS A 91 7.42 7.18 11.03
CA LYS A 91 7.53 7.06 9.57
C LYS A 91 6.84 5.80 9.05
N GLN A 92 7.12 4.63 9.65
CA GLN A 92 6.45 3.38 9.29
C GLN A 92 4.93 3.45 9.47
N ARG A 93 4.46 4.14 10.51
CA ARG A 93 3.03 4.33 10.73
C ARG A 93 2.42 5.22 9.65
N ALA A 94 3.05 6.36 9.36
CA ALA A 94 2.62 7.26 8.29
C ALA A 94 2.58 6.57 6.90
N ASP A 95 3.53 5.67 6.62
CA ASP A 95 3.55 4.88 5.38
C ASP A 95 2.49 3.75 5.35
N LEU A 96 2.09 3.25 6.53
CA LEU A 96 1.15 2.14 6.68
C LEU A 96 -0.32 2.59 6.63
N LEU A 97 -0.65 3.73 7.25
CA LEU A 97 -2.03 4.20 7.39
C LEU A 97 -2.75 4.36 6.04
N PRO A 98 -2.18 5.01 5.00
CA PRO A 98 -2.85 5.12 3.70
C PRO A 98 -3.13 3.75 3.08
N ARG A 99 -2.16 2.82 3.17
CA ARG A 99 -2.32 1.45 2.66
C ARG A 99 -3.41 0.66 3.39
N ALA A 100 -3.49 0.84 4.71
CA ALA A 100 -4.50 0.20 5.53
C ALA A 100 -5.90 0.78 5.24
N PHE A 101 -5.99 2.10 5.06
CA PHE A 101 -7.21 2.80 4.68
C PHE A 101 -7.74 2.26 3.36
N ASP A 102 -6.92 2.30 2.30
CA ASP A 102 -7.28 1.80 0.97
C ASP A 102 -7.66 0.32 1.01
N PHE A 103 -6.89 -0.50 1.73
CA PHE A 103 -7.17 -1.93 1.86
C PHE A 103 -8.54 -2.18 2.50
N TYR A 104 -8.85 -1.51 3.61
CA TYR A 104 -10.14 -1.72 4.28
C TYR A 104 -11.30 -1.18 3.45
N LEU A 105 -11.14 -0.02 2.80
CA LEU A 105 -12.16 0.57 1.96
C LEU A 105 -12.52 -0.35 0.78
N GLN A 106 -11.52 -0.83 0.04
CA GLN A 106 -11.72 -1.75 -1.10
C GLN A 106 -12.31 -3.11 -0.72
N ASN A 107 -12.22 -3.51 0.55
CA ASN A 107 -12.74 -4.79 1.03
C ASN A 107 -14.07 -4.63 1.81
N GLY A 108 -14.75 -3.48 1.68
CA GLY A 108 -16.03 -3.22 2.35
C GLY A 108 -15.95 -3.12 3.88
N LYS A 109 -14.73 -2.98 4.42
CA LYS A 109 -14.44 -2.97 5.86
C LYS A 109 -14.51 -1.54 6.41
N TYR A 110 -15.65 -0.88 6.20
CA TYR A 110 -15.80 0.57 6.43
C TYR A 110 -15.57 0.99 7.89
N LYS A 111 -15.97 0.16 8.87
CA LYS A 111 -15.68 0.43 10.29
C LYS A 111 -14.17 0.49 10.57
N GLN A 112 -13.39 -0.41 9.97
CA GLN A 112 -11.93 -0.35 10.12
C GLN A 112 -11.34 0.82 9.35
N ALA A 113 -11.85 1.13 8.15
CA ALA A 113 -11.41 2.28 7.38
C ALA A 113 -11.65 3.61 8.13
N GLN A 114 -12.79 3.76 8.83
CA GLN A 114 -13.06 4.93 9.68
C GLN A 114 -12.02 5.09 10.78
N VAL A 115 -11.68 4.01 11.50
CA VAL A 115 -10.66 4.06 12.57
C VAL A 115 -9.31 4.52 12.01
N ILE A 116 -8.94 4.05 10.82
CA ILE A 116 -7.70 4.50 10.16
C ILE A 116 -7.80 5.97 9.73
N LEU A 117 -8.96 6.40 9.23
CA LEU A 117 -9.20 7.78 8.82
C LEU A 117 -9.13 8.75 10.01
N ASP A 118 -9.67 8.39 11.17
CA ASP A 118 -9.58 9.17 12.41
C ASP A 118 -8.10 9.32 12.84
N GLU A 119 -7.31 8.27 12.68
CA GLU A 119 -5.87 8.32 12.96
C GLU A 119 -5.12 9.18 11.93
N ILE A 120 -5.43 9.07 10.64
CA ILE A 120 -4.86 9.95 9.60
C ILE A 120 -5.18 11.41 9.90
N THR A 121 -6.42 11.72 10.28
CA THR A 121 -6.89 13.07 10.61
C THR A 121 -6.16 13.65 11.81
N SER A 122 -5.88 12.85 12.83
CA SER A 122 -5.20 13.29 14.05
C SER A 122 -3.66 13.34 13.95
N THR A 123 -3.05 12.62 13.00
CA THR A 123 -1.59 12.47 12.93
C THR A 123 -0.94 13.10 11.70
N SER A 124 -1.68 13.28 10.61
CA SER A 124 -1.15 13.86 9.37
C SER A 124 -0.97 15.36 9.49
N THR A 125 0.18 15.86 9.03
CA THR A 125 0.43 17.30 8.89
C THR A 125 -0.01 17.87 7.54
N ASN A 126 -0.53 17.02 6.65
CA ASN A 126 -0.97 17.42 5.31
C ASN A 126 -2.51 17.48 5.25
N PRO A 127 -3.10 18.69 5.36
CA PRO A 127 -4.56 18.83 5.40
C PRO A 127 -5.22 18.43 4.07
N ARG A 128 -4.54 18.64 2.93
CA ARG A 128 -5.04 18.21 1.62
C ARG A 128 -5.17 16.69 1.55
N PHE A 129 -4.17 15.97 2.04
CA PHE A 129 -4.21 14.50 2.11
C PHE A 129 -5.35 13.99 3.00
N VAL A 130 -5.56 14.63 4.16
CA VAL A 130 -6.69 14.29 5.05
C VAL A 130 -8.03 14.51 4.36
N ALA A 131 -8.22 15.67 3.70
CA ALA A 131 -9.43 15.96 2.94
C ALA A 131 -9.67 14.96 1.80
N GLU A 132 -8.60 14.54 1.12
CA GLU A 132 -8.69 13.52 0.06
C GLU A 132 -9.11 12.14 0.61
N CYS A 133 -8.60 11.72 1.77
CA CYS A 133 -9.03 10.48 2.42
C CYS A 133 -10.48 10.57 2.88
N GLN A 134 -10.88 11.71 3.48
CA GLN A 134 -12.24 11.95 3.94
C GLN A 134 -13.24 11.87 2.78
N LEU A 135 -12.96 12.58 1.68
CA LEU A 135 -13.77 12.56 0.47
C LEU A 135 -13.91 11.14 -0.11
N THR A 136 -12.81 10.39 -0.16
CA THR A 136 -12.81 9.00 -0.65
C THR A 136 -13.68 8.11 0.24
N TYR A 137 -13.63 8.31 1.56
CA TYR A 137 -14.47 7.58 2.51
C TYR A 137 -15.95 7.96 2.37
N ASP A 138 -16.28 9.25 2.26
CA ASP A 138 -17.67 9.71 2.15
C ASP A 138 -18.33 9.16 0.88
N ILE A 139 -17.63 9.21 -0.26
CA ILE A 139 -18.11 8.64 -1.52
C ILE A 139 -18.28 7.12 -1.42
N THR A 140 -17.28 6.40 -0.89
CA THR A 140 -17.26 4.93 -0.98
C THR A 140 -18.06 4.25 0.14
N ALA A 141 -17.95 4.73 1.37
CA ALA A 141 -18.55 4.11 2.55
C ALA A 141 -19.92 4.70 2.91
N LYS A 142 -20.13 6.00 2.66
CA LYS A 142 -21.42 6.67 2.95
C LYS A 142 -22.30 6.85 1.71
N ALA A 143 -21.84 6.38 0.55
CA ALA A 143 -22.51 6.54 -0.73
C ALA A 143 -22.84 8.00 -1.08
N ASP A 144 -21.99 8.95 -0.68
CA ASP A 144 -22.18 10.37 -0.97
C ASP A 144 -22.02 10.64 -2.48
N THR A 145 -22.98 11.35 -3.06
CA THR A 145 -23.03 11.72 -4.48
C THR A 145 -22.99 13.24 -4.69
N SER A 146 -22.82 14.02 -3.62
CA SER A 146 -22.93 15.49 -3.65
C SER A 146 -21.75 16.16 -4.37
N HIS A 147 -20.66 15.44 -4.60
CA HIS A 147 -19.43 15.97 -5.19
C HIS A 147 -19.35 15.81 -6.72
N ILE A 148 -20.35 15.23 -7.37
CA ILE A 148 -20.33 14.95 -8.82
C ILE A 148 -20.02 16.20 -9.65
N ALA A 149 -20.76 17.29 -9.42
CA ALA A 149 -20.63 18.51 -10.24
C ALA A 149 -19.24 19.15 -10.11
N GLU A 150 -18.77 19.34 -8.87
CA GLU A 150 -17.43 19.89 -8.59
C GLU A 150 -16.33 18.99 -9.16
N MET A 151 -16.45 17.67 -8.99
CA MET A 151 -15.43 16.72 -9.45
C MET A 151 -15.37 16.62 -10.98
N GLU A 152 -16.49 16.72 -11.69
CA GLU A 152 -16.49 16.77 -13.17
C GLU A 152 -15.78 18.02 -13.68
N GLU A 153 -16.07 19.19 -13.10
CA GLU A 153 -15.38 20.44 -13.44
C GLU A 153 -13.88 20.32 -13.18
N ARG A 154 -13.50 19.81 -12.00
CA ARG A 154 -12.10 19.63 -11.64
C ARG A 154 -11.40 18.62 -12.55
N ALA A 155 -12.06 17.53 -12.93
CA ALA A 155 -11.53 16.51 -13.82
C ALA A 155 -11.26 17.04 -15.23
N ALA A 156 -12.04 18.01 -15.71
CA ALA A 156 -11.83 18.63 -17.03
C ALA A 156 -10.47 19.36 -17.13
N HIS A 157 -10.00 19.92 -16.02
CA HIS A 157 -8.77 20.73 -15.96
C HIS A 157 -7.60 20.03 -15.25
N ALA A 158 -7.84 18.90 -14.59
CA ALA A 158 -6.81 18.16 -13.85
C ALA A 158 -5.78 17.50 -14.78
N GLU A 159 -4.54 17.39 -14.29
CA GLU A 159 -3.47 16.58 -14.88
C GLU A 159 -3.85 15.09 -14.91
N ALA A 160 -3.18 14.29 -15.75
CA ALA A 160 -3.57 12.91 -16.03
C ALA A 160 -3.74 12.03 -14.76
N SER A 161 -2.84 12.14 -13.79
CA SER A 161 -2.90 11.35 -12.55
C SER A 161 -4.06 11.76 -11.63
N GLU A 162 -4.27 13.06 -11.43
CA GLU A 162 -5.41 13.56 -10.65
C GLU A 162 -6.72 13.27 -11.37
N ARG A 163 -6.76 13.45 -12.69
CA ARG A 163 -7.93 13.13 -13.52
C ARG A 163 -8.32 11.67 -13.41
N MET A 164 -7.36 10.74 -13.46
CA MET A 164 -7.61 9.31 -13.25
C MET A 164 -8.29 9.03 -11.91
N ARG A 165 -7.77 9.64 -10.82
CA ARG A 165 -8.36 9.51 -9.49
C ARG A 165 -9.77 10.09 -9.42
N LEU A 166 -10.00 11.27 -10.00
CA LEU A 166 -11.31 11.93 -10.02
C LEU A 166 -12.34 11.10 -10.79
N LEU A 167 -11.97 10.57 -11.96
CA LEU A 167 -12.85 9.71 -12.76
C LEU A 167 -13.23 8.41 -12.03
N HIS A 168 -12.29 7.82 -11.29
CA HIS A 168 -12.59 6.65 -10.46
C HIS A 168 -13.63 6.96 -9.38
N LEU A 169 -13.46 8.08 -8.66
CA LEU A 169 -14.42 8.50 -7.63
C LEU A 169 -15.76 8.93 -8.23
N LEU A 170 -15.77 9.56 -9.41
CA LEU A 170 -16.99 9.86 -10.16
C LEU A 170 -17.74 8.59 -10.55
N ALA A 171 -17.05 7.55 -11.02
CA ALA A 171 -17.67 6.27 -11.32
C ALA A 171 -18.39 5.69 -10.09
N ILE A 172 -17.75 5.72 -8.92
CA ILE A 172 -18.39 5.26 -7.67
C ILE A 172 -19.61 6.12 -7.32
N GLN A 173 -19.52 7.45 -7.46
CA GLN A 173 -20.67 8.33 -7.21
C GLN A 173 -21.83 8.08 -8.19
N TYR A 174 -21.55 7.85 -9.47
CA TYR A 174 -22.58 7.52 -10.45
C TYR A 174 -23.18 6.13 -10.23
N GLU A 175 -22.39 5.17 -9.72
CA GLU A 175 -22.89 3.87 -9.27
C GLU A 175 -23.85 4.02 -8.08
N ASN A 176 -23.47 4.81 -7.07
CA ASN A 176 -24.32 5.16 -5.92
C ASN A 176 -25.61 5.89 -6.34
N ALA A 177 -25.54 6.71 -7.39
CA ALA A 177 -26.68 7.40 -7.99
C ALA A 177 -27.49 6.53 -8.97
N HIS A 178 -27.14 5.26 -9.14
CA HIS A 178 -27.77 4.32 -10.08
C HIS A 178 -27.79 4.80 -11.55
N ASN A 179 -26.71 5.44 -12.00
CA ASN A 179 -26.55 5.95 -13.36
C ASN A 179 -25.45 5.18 -14.14
N PRO A 180 -25.78 3.99 -14.69
CA PRO A 180 -24.79 3.12 -15.33
C PRO A 180 -24.19 3.72 -16.61
N GLU A 181 -24.91 4.59 -17.31
CA GLU A 181 -24.41 5.27 -18.51
C GLU A 181 -23.20 6.16 -18.15
N MET A 182 -23.30 6.91 -17.05
CA MET A 182 -22.20 7.78 -16.62
C MET A 182 -21.04 7.00 -15.99
N VAL A 183 -21.31 5.83 -15.39
CA VAL A 183 -20.26 4.90 -14.95
C VAL A 183 -19.43 4.43 -16.15
N GLU A 184 -20.08 3.96 -17.22
CA GLU A 184 -19.40 3.52 -18.44
C GLU A 184 -18.59 4.66 -19.06
N ARG A 185 -19.17 5.86 -19.16
CA ARG A 185 -18.47 7.05 -19.66
C ARG A 185 -17.22 7.39 -18.85
N CYS A 186 -17.25 7.18 -17.53
CA CYS A 186 -16.05 7.35 -16.69
C CYS A 186 -15.00 6.30 -17.03
N HIS A 187 -15.39 5.03 -17.22
CA HIS A 187 -14.48 3.95 -17.62
C HIS A 187 -13.85 4.16 -19.00
N GLU A 188 -14.61 4.65 -19.98
CA GLU A 188 -14.10 5.04 -21.29
C GLU A 188 -13.06 6.17 -21.18
N ARG A 189 -13.36 7.23 -20.41
CA ARG A 189 -12.44 8.35 -20.17
C ARG A 189 -11.16 7.89 -19.48
N MET A 190 -11.25 6.96 -18.53
CA MET A 190 -10.08 6.37 -17.87
C MET A 190 -9.24 5.54 -18.85
N SER A 191 -9.87 4.70 -19.67
CA SER A 191 -9.19 3.87 -20.68
C SER A 191 -8.44 4.74 -21.70
N ALA A 192 -9.07 5.80 -22.19
CA ALA A 192 -8.46 6.75 -23.12
C ALA A 192 -7.26 7.52 -22.50
N LEU A 193 -7.22 7.71 -21.18
CA LEU A 193 -6.06 8.31 -20.50
C LEU A 193 -4.88 7.32 -20.44
N VAL A 194 -5.15 6.05 -20.17
CA VAL A 194 -4.10 5.00 -20.16
C VAL A 194 -3.46 4.87 -21.53
N GLU A 195 -4.26 4.80 -22.59
CA GLU A 195 -3.77 4.71 -23.97
C GLU A 195 -2.88 5.88 -24.38
N LYS A 196 -3.20 7.11 -23.94
CA LYS A 196 -2.38 8.31 -24.21
C LYS A 196 -1.07 8.35 -23.43
N SER A 197 -0.91 7.50 -22.42
CA SER A 197 0.30 7.45 -21.58
C SER A 197 1.26 6.32 -21.96
N LEU A 198 0.89 5.49 -22.94
CA LEU A 198 1.69 4.44 -23.56
C LEU A 198 2.38 4.98 -24.83
#